data_AF-A0AAU8V0S9-F1
#
_entry.id   AF-A0AAU8V0S9-F1
#
_cell.length_a   1.000
_cell.length_b   1.000
_cell.length_c   1.000
_cell.angle_alpha   90.00
_cell.angle_beta   90.00
_cell.angle_gamma   90.00
#
_symmetry.space_group_name_H-M   'P 1'
#
loop_
_entity.id
_entity.type
_entity.pdbx_description
1 polymer ?
#
loop_
_entity_poly.entity_id
_entity_poly.type
_entity_poly.pdbx_seq_one_letter_code
_entity_poly.pdbx_strand_id
1 'polypeptide(L)'
;MKIKEKDYSSDLLGKDRFEVLDIMGEGFNFYPDEVWVYDLEESWWGRKHAVLLYYEQDIVVKVRHLSYYMNSTIKKYKAQKSYKTKRDKRD
;
A
#
# COMPACT_ATOMS: atom_id res chain seq x y z
N MET A 1 11.70 12.76 21.84
CA MET A 1 12.41 11.80 20.97
C MET A 1 11.61 11.66 19.69
N LYS A 2 12.10 12.13 18.53
CA LYS A 2 11.42 11.90 17.24
C LYS A 2 11.76 10.47 16.80
N ILE A 3 10.78 9.58 16.79
CA ILE A 3 10.92 8.29 16.11
C ILE A 3 11.07 8.62 14.62
N LYS A 4 12.18 8.23 13.99
CA LYS A 4 12.30 8.33 12.53
C LYS A 4 11.38 7.29 11.93
N GLU A 5 10.41 7.71 11.12
CA GLU A 5 9.64 6.78 10.27
C GLU A 5 10.61 5.98 9.42
N LYS A 6 10.47 4.65 9.44
CA LYS A 6 11.26 3.75 8.60
C LYS A 6 10.88 3.99 7.13
N ASP A 7 11.88 4.28 6.30
CA ASP A 7 11.67 4.38 4.86
C ASP A 7 11.81 2.98 4.24
N TYR A 8 10.71 2.45 3.71
CA TYR A 8 10.67 1.12 3.13
C TYR A 8 11.08 1.09 1.65
N SER A 9 11.38 2.24 1.04
CA SER A 9 11.60 2.33 -0.41
C SER A 9 12.77 1.47 -0.88
N SER A 10 13.92 1.53 -0.18
CA SER A 10 15.10 0.71 -0.54
C SER A 10 14.91 -0.77 -0.27
N ASP A 11 14.09 -1.12 0.73
CA ASP A 11 13.92 -2.50 1.17
C ASP A 11 12.93 -3.25 0.28
N LEU A 12 11.99 -2.55 -0.37
CA LEU A 12 10.87 -3.16 -1.10
C LEU A 12 10.93 -2.99 -2.62
N LEU A 13 11.65 -2.01 -3.15
CA LEU A 13 11.72 -1.79 -4.59
C LEU A 13 12.41 -2.98 -5.29
N GLY A 14 11.81 -3.46 -6.39
CA GLY A 14 12.33 -4.59 -7.17
C GLY A 14 12.02 -5.97 -6.58
N LYS A 15 11.34 -6.04 -5.44
CA LYS A 15 10.96 -7.30 -4.82
C LYS A 15 9.70 -7.89 -5.42
N ASP A 16 9.63 -9.21 -5.41
CA ASP A 16 8.39 -9.93 -5.72
C ASP A 16 7.42 -9.95 -4.54
N ARG A 17 6.22 -10.51 -4.75
CA ARG A 17 5.19 -10.57 -3.71
C ARG A 17 5.57 -11.46 -2.53
N PHE A 18 6.28 -12.56 -2.75
CA PHE A 18 6.69 -13.46 -1.68
C PHE A 18 7.74 -12.80 -0.79
N GLU A 19 8.73 -12.13 -1.38
CA GLU A 19 9.72 -11.37 -0.62
C GLU A 19 9.07 -10.21 0.15
N VAL A 20 8.09 -9.53 -0.45
CA VAL A 20 7.34 -8.47 0.26
C VAL A 20 6.56 -9.05 1.45
N LEU A 21 5.94 -10.23 1.29
CA LEU A 21 5.25 -10.89 2.41
C LEU A 21 6.22 -11.30 3.52
N ASP A 22 7.43 -11.75 3.18
CA ASP A 22 8.46 -12.09 4.18
C ASP A 22 8.91 -10.86 4.98
N ILE A 23 9.00 -9.69 4.32
CA ILE A 23 9.44 -8.43 4.95
C ILE A 23 8.31 -7.74 5.74
N MET A 24 7.11 -7.69 5.17
CA MET A 24 6.00 -6.86 5.65
C MET A 24 4.92 -7.67 6.37
N GLY A 25 4.95 -9.00 6.27
CA GLY A 25 3.89 -9.88 6.73
C GLY A 25 2.65 -9.87 5.85
N GLU A 26 1.63 -10.59 6.31
CA GLU A 26 0.32 -10.61 5.66
C GLU A 26 -0.41 -9.28 5.90
N GLY A 27 -0.72 -8.57 4.81
CA GLY A 27 -1.57 -7.38 4.82
C GLY A 27 -2.99 -7.68 4.31
N PHE A 28 -3.84 -6.65 4.25
CA PHE A 28 -5.14 -6.73 3.57
C PHE A 28 -4.98 -6.60 2.04
N ASN A 29 -4.23 -7.53 1.45
CA ASN A 29 -3.84 -7.51 0.06
C ASN A 29 -4.34 -8.78 -0.64
N PHE A 30 -4.94 -8.65 -1.82
CA PHE A 30 -5.42 -9.78 -2.62
C PHE A 30 -4.65 -9.83 -3.93
N TYR A 31 -4.07 -10.98 -4.27
CA TYR A 31 -3.63 -11.24 -5.64
C TYR A 31 -4.86 -11.34 -6.57
N PRO A 32 -4.87 -10.78 -7.78
CA PRO A 32 -3.77 -10.19 -8.55
C PRO A 32 -3.67 -8.66 -8.49
N ASP A 33 -4.04 -8.02 -7.37
CA ASP A 33 -4.06 -6.56 -7.31
C ASP A 33 -2.69 -5.91 -7.57
N GLU A 34 -2.65 -4.96 -8.50
CA GLU A 34 -1.46 -4.18 -8.85
C GLU A 34 -1.01 -3.20 -7.76
N VAL A 35 -1.84 -2.99 -6.73
CA VAL A 35 -1.51 -2.10 -5.60
C VAL A 35 -1.82 -2.78 -4.30
N TRP A 36 -0.79 -2.90 -3.45
CA TRP A 36 -0.88 -3.36 -2.07
C TRP A 36 -0.74 -2.19 -1.11
N VAL A 37 -1.44 -2.27 0.03
CA VAL A 37 -1.46 -1.23 1.05
C VAL A 37 -1.14 -1.84 2.40
N TYR A 38 -0.11 -1.32 3.06
CA TYR A 38 0.28 -1.70 4.41
C TYR A 38 0.11 -0.51 5.35
N ASP A 39 -0.73 -0.65 6.37
CA ASP A 39 -0.82 0.32 7.46
C ASP A 39 0.34 0.06 8.42
N LEU A 40 1.20 1.06 8.62
CA LEU A 40 2.46 0.92 9.37
C LEU A 40 2.28 1.15 10.87
N GLU A 41 1.52 2.17 11.27
CA GLU A 41 1.12 2.44 12.66
C GLU A 41 0.31 3.75 12.75
N GLU A 42 -0.40 3.92 13.87
CA GLU A 42 -1.12 5.14 14.24
C GLU A 42 -0.29 5.96 15.24
N SER A 43 -0.03 7.22 14.92
CA SER A 43 0.57 8.15 15.88
C SER A 43 -0.44 8.55 16.96
N TRP A 44 0.07 9.01 18.11
CA TRP A 44 -0.72 9.47 19.26
C TRP A 44 -1.84 10.49 18.96
N TRP A 45 -1.80 11.20 17.83
CA TRP A 45 -2.81 12.19 17.44
C TRP A 45 -3.80 11.67 16.38
N GLY A 46 -3.92 10.34 16.22
CA GLY A 46 -4.82 9.74 15.24
C GLY A 46 -4.38 9.88 13.77
N ARG A 47 -3.13 10.33 13.54
CA ARG A 47 -2.50 10.31 12.21
C ARG A 47 -2.07 8.88 11.92
N LYS A 48 -2.51 8.31 10.82
CA LYS A 48 -2.11 6.99 10.34
C LYS A 48 -1.09 7.11 9.23
N HIS A 49 -0.18 6.15 9.16
CA HIS A 49 0.84 6.05 8.12
C HIS A 49 0.66 4.74 7.36
N ALA A 50 0.77 4.80 6.04
CA ALA A 50 0.69 3.62 5.19
C ALA A 50 1.71 3.66 4.05
N VAL A 51 2.08 2.47 3.59
CA VAL A 51 2.92 2.23 2.41
C VAL A 51 2.06 1.65 1.30
N LEU A 52 2.15 2.24 0.12
CA LEU A 52 1.58 1.72 -1.12
C LEU A 52 2.71 1.11 -1.95
N LEU A 53 2.50 -0.12 -2.36
CA LEU A 53 3.37 -0.84 -3.28
C LEU A 53 2.63 -1.01 -4.60
N TYR A 54 3.23 -0.52 -5.68
CA TYR A 54 2.72 -0.70 -7.04
C TYR A 54 3.50 -1.83 -7.70
N TYR A 55 2.78 -2.77 -8.27
CA TYR A 55 3.32 -3.96 -8.92
C TYR A 55 3.12 -3.90 -10.42
N GLU A 56 4.14 -4.31 -11.15
CA GLU A 56 4.06 -4.67 -12.57
C GLU A 56 4.74 -6.03 -12.74
N GLN A 57 4.08 -6.97 -13.43
CA GLN A 57 4.61 -8.33 -13.63
C GLN A 57 5.11 -9.00 -12.33
N ASP A 58 4.38 -8.80 -11.24
CA ASP A 58 4.68 -9.32 -9.89
C ASP A 58 5.83 -8.66 -9.13
N ILE A 59 6.46 -7.63 -9.71
CA ILE A 59 7.58 -6.90 -9.11
C ILE A 59 7.16 -5.51 -8.64
N VAL A 60 7.63 -5.08 -7.47
CA VAL A 60 7.41 -3.71 -6.97
C VAL A 60 8.20 -2.71 -7.80
N VAL A 61 7.49 -1.88 -8.57
CA VAL A 61 8.09 -0.80 -9.38
C VAL A 61 8.06 0.55 -8.69
N LYS A 62 7.24 0.70 -7.65
CA LYS A 62 7.11 1.96 -6.91
C LYS A 62 6.62 1.75 -5.49
N VAL A 63 7.24 2.50 -4.58
CA VAL A 63 6.87 2.59 -3.16
C VAL A 63 6.42 4.01 -2.87
N ARG A 64 5.32 4.17 -2.12
CA ARG A 64 4.81 5.49 -1.72
C ARG A 64 4.32 5.48 -0.28
N HIS A 65 4.82 6.41 0.53
CA HIS A 65 4.27 6.67 1.86
C HIS A 65 3.15 7.69 1.80
N LEU A 66 2.08 7.44 2.58
CA LEU A 66 1.04 8.41 2.86
C LEU A 66 0.86 8.56 4.36
N SER A 67 0.50 9.77 4.76
CA SER A 67 -0.11 10.02 6.06
C SER A 67 -1.53 10.48 5.85
N TYR A 68 -2.44 10.00 6.68
CA TYR A 68 -3.85 10.36 6.59
C TYR A 68 -4.50 10.39 7.97
N TYR A 69 -5.54 11.19 8.09
CA TYR A 69 -6.39 11.27 9.28
C TYR A 69 -7.77 10.74 8.88
N MET A 70 -8.33 9.82 9.69
CA MET A 70 -9.60 9.12 9.44
C MET A 70 -9.64 8.18 8.21
N ASN A 71 -10.48 7.15 8.24
CA ASN A 71 -10.54 6.08 7.21
C ASN A 71 -11.00 6.54 5.81
N SER A 72 -11.35 7.81 5.59
CA SER A 72 -11.94 8.32 4.34
C SER A 72 -10.94 8.38 3.18
N THR A 73 -9.66 8.66 3.44
CA THR A 73 -8.61 8.73 2.41
C THR A 73 -8.27 7.33 1.86
N ILE A 74 -8.13 6.33 2.75
CA ILE A 74 -7.98 4.94 2.31
C ILE A 74 -9.26 4.43 1.62
N LYS A 75 -10.45 4.78 2.11
CA LYS A 75 -11.71 4.45 1.42
C LYS A 75 -11.77 5.05 0.01
N LYS A 76 -11.22 6.24 -0.23
CA LYS A 76 -11.13 6.83 -1.58
C LYS A 76 -10.19 6.06 -2.51
N TYR A 77 -9.03 5.62 -2.04
CA TYR A 77 -8.13 4.75 -2.83
C TYR A 77 -8.77 3.38 -3.10
N LYS A 78 -9.37 2.76 -2.07
CA LYS A 78 -10.13 1.49 -2.20
C LYS A 78 -11.34 1.63 -3.13
N ALA A 79 -12.02 2.78 -3.13
CA ALA A 79 -13.16 3.07 -4.01
C ALA A 79 -12.75 3.39 -5.46
N GLN A 80 -11.67 4.14 -5.69
CA GLN A 80 -11.13 4.38 -7.03
C GLN A 80 -10.77 3.08 -7.76
N LYS A 81 -10.28 2.07 -7.01
CA LYS A 81 -10.05 0.71 -7.51
C LYS A 81 -11.35 0.07 -8.02
N SER A 82 -12.42 0.07 -7.22
CA SER A 82 -13.75 -0.44 -7.59
C SER A 82 -14.34 0.24 -8.84
N TYR A 83 -14.07 1.52 -9.07
CA TYR A 83 -14.56 2.23 -10.28
C TYR A 83 -13.78 1.86 -11.54
N LYS A 84 -12.45 1.66 -11.47
CA LYS A 84 -11.63 1.22 -12.62
C LYS A 84 -11.99 -0.21 -13.05
N THR A 85 -12.13 -1.15 -12.11
CA THR A 85 -12.48 -2.55 -12.42
C THR A 85 -13.87 -2.72 -13.06
N LYS A 86 -14.79 -1.76 -12.88
CA LYS A 86 -16.12 -1.74 -13.52
C LYS A 86 -16.13 -1.09 -14.91
N ARG A 87 -15.04 -0.43 -15.32
CA ARG A 87 -14.92 0.19 -16.63
C ARG A 87 -14.38 -0.82 -17.64
N ASP A 88 -13.35 -1.59 -17.27
CA ASP A 88 -12.71 -2.59 -18.14
C ASP A 88 -13.55 -3.86 -18.38
N LYS A 89 -14.66 -4.04 -17.66
CA LYS A 89 -15.62 -5.15 -17.85
C LYS A 89 -16.86 -4.78 -18.68
N ARG A 90 -16.90 -3.56 -19.23
CA ARG A 90 -18.01 -3.03 -20.03
C ARG A 90 -17.67 -2.84 -21.51
N ASP A 91 -16.46 -3.20 -21.90
CA ASP A 91 -16.00 -3.34 -23.29
C ASP A 91 -15.91 -4.83 -23.64
#